data_AF-A0A0B2QX21-F1
#
_entry.id   AF-A0A0B2QX21-F1
#
_cell.length_a   1.000
_cell.length_b   1.000
_cell.length_c   1.000
_cell.angle_alpha   90.00
_cell.angle_beta   90.00
_cell.angle_gamma   90.00
#
_symmetry.space_group_name_H-M   'P 1'
#
loop_
_entity.id
_entity.type
_entity.pdbx_description
1 polymer ?
#
loop_
_entity_poly.entity_id
_entity_poly.type
_entity_poly.pdbx_seq_one_letter_code
_entity_poly.pdbx_strand_id
1 'polypeptide(L)'
;MGENASFTSIGHTCFAMKEELEEYMDYDVGEICNDDWKLAQKLMVHGCDPLPRRRCFSRSPKLYKQPFPVNESLWKLPDDRNVRWSQYQCKNFACLAGNATPWKLIQTAQQIFLIGLDLSVGTGTFAARMREFNVTIVSANINFGAPFNEMIALRGLVPLYLTINQRLPFFDNTLDLIHTTRFLDGWIDLVLLEFILYDWDRVLRPGGLLWIDSFFCLKVDLYDYLQAFKMLRYKKHKWVVVPKLDKDEQEMFFSVLEKPHRPFR
;
A
#
# COMPACT_ATOMS: atom_id res chain seq x y z
N MET A 1 -23.76 -32.28 -8.73
CA MET A 1 -24.08 -31.18 -7.81
C MET A 1 -23.56 -29.90 -8.45
N GLY A 2 -24.16 -29.34 -9.51
CA GLY A 2 -25.58 -29.05 -9.69
C GLY A 2 -25.81 -27.62 -9.23
N GLU A 3 -25.68 -26.66 -10.15
CA GLU A 3 -25.76 -25.21 -9.96
C GLU A 3 -26.94 -24.78 -9.08
N ASN A 4 -26.67 -24.32 -7.86
CA ASN A 4 -27.60 -23.56 -7.04
C ASN A 4 -26.78 -22.42 -6.40
N ALA A 5 -26.91 -21.23 -7.00
CA ALA A 5 -26.29 -19.95 -6.60
C ALA A 5 -24.79 -20.00 -6.25
N SER A 6 -23.94 -19.43 -7.11
CA SER A 6 -22.63 -18.99 -6.68
C SER A 6 -22.82 -17.93 -5.58
N PHE A 7 -22.62 -18.30 -4.32
CA PHE A 7 -22.55 -17.32 -3.24
C PHE A 7 -21.33 -16.44 -3.50
N THR A 8 -21.51 -15.12 -3.51
CA THR A 8 -20.40 -14.17 -3.62
C THR A 8 -19.52 -14.36 -2.38
N SER A 9 -18.41 -15.08 -2.48
CA SER A 9 -17.51 -15.32 -1.33
C SER A 9 -16.90 -14.04 -0.79
N ILE A 10 -16.84 -12.99 -1.61
CA ILE A 10 -16.30 -11.68 -1.29
C ILE A 10 -17.47 -10.73 -1.03
N GLY A 11 -17.43 -10.03 0.11
CA GLY A 11 -18.38 -8.96 0.43
C GLY A 11 -19.79 -9.40 0.85
N HIS A 12 -20.11 -10.71 0.86
CA HIS A 12 -21.40 -11.20 1.34
C HIS A 12 -21.69 -10.75 2.77
N THR A 13 -20.71 -10.85 3.67
CA THR A 13 -20.87 -10.36 5.04
C THR A 13 -20.99 -8.84 5.09
N CYS A 14 -20.37 -8.07 4.19
CA CYS A 14 -20.58 -6.62 4.14
C CYS A 14 -22.05 -6.28 3.90
N PHE A 15 -22.72 -7.02 3.02
CA PHE A 15 -24.15 -6.85 2.78
C PHE A 15 -25.00 -7.23 4.00
N ALA A 16 -24.63 -8.31 4.70
CA ALA A 16 -25.33 -8.74 5.91
C ALA A 16 -25.18 -7.78 7.10
N MET A 17 -24.06 -7.03 7.15
CA MET A 17 -23.74 -6.06 8.20
C MET A 17 -23.96 -4.62 7.72
N LYS A 18 -25.13 -4.36 7.14
CA LYS A 18 -25.44 -3.10 6.47
C LYS A 18 -25.28 -1.88 7.39
N GLU A 19 -25.79 -1.94 8.62
CA GLU A 19 -25.75 -0.81 9.56
C GLU A 19 -24.30 -0.46 9.94
N GLU A 20 -23.51 -1.46 10.31
CA GLU A 20 -22.08 -1.27 10.61
C GLU A 20 -21.29 -0.80 9.39
N LEU A 21 -21.67 -1.25 8.20
CA LEU A 21 -21.05 -0.82 6.96
C LEU A 21 -21.38 0.64 6.64
N GLU A 22 -22.62 1.06 6.82
CA GLU A 22 -23.05 2.46 6.61
C GLU A 22 -22.34 3.39 7.59
N GLU A 23 -22.27 3.02 8.88
CA GLU A 23 -21.48 3.74 9.89
C GLU A 23 -19.98 3.79 9.50
N TYR A 24 -19.43 2.68 9.00
CA TYR A 24 -18.05 2.63 8.51
C TYR A 24 -17.85 3.40 7.18
N MET A 25 -18.91 3.71 6.43
CA MET A 25 -18.81 4.46 5.19
C MET A 25 -19.18 5.95 5.36
N ASP A 26 -19.56 6.36 6.57
CA ASP A 26 -19.77 7.76 6.92
C ASP A 26 -18.43 8.49 7.14
N TYR A 27 -17.90 9.07 6.06
CA TYR A 27 -16.69 9.87 6.08
C TYR A 27 -16.64 10.85 4.91
N ASP A 28 -15.93 11.97 5.11
CA ASP A 28 -15.69 12.94 4.05
C ASP A 28 -14.53 12.49 3.14
N VAL A 29 -14.78 12.51 1.82
CA VAL A 29 -13.76 12.17 0.83
C VAL A 29 -12.60 13.16 0.87
N GLY A 30 -11.37 12.65 0.89
CA GLY A 30 -10.14 13.45 0.96
C GLY A 30 -9.78 13.98 2.35
N GLU A 31 -10.61 13.71 3.35
CA GLU A 31 -10.31 14.04 4.75
C GLU A 31 -9.56 12.89 5.44
N ILE A 32 -9.21 13.11 6.72
CA ILE A 32 -8.58 12.09 7.56
C ILE A 32 -9.62 11.04 7.96
N CYS A 33 -9.29 9.75 7.79
CA CYS A 33 -10.19 8.68 8.21
C CYS A 33 -10.51 8.73 9.72
N ASN A 34 -11.73 8.31 10.07
CA ASN A 34 -12.23 8.22 11.44
C ASN A 34 -11.42 7.25 12.31
N ASP A 35 -11.52 7.37 13.64
CA ASP A 35 -10.88 6.46 14.61
C ASP A 35 -11.78 5.27 14.99
N ASP A 36 -12.18 4.49 14.00
CA ASP A 36 -13.20 3.44 14.13
C ASP A 36 -12.62 2.05 13.83
N TRP A 37 -11.37 1.82 14.22
CA TRP A 37 -10.70 0.54 14.00
C TRP A 37 -11.44 -0.65 14.62
N LYS A 38 -12.20 -0.44 15.71
CA LYS A 38 -13.07 -1.47 16.30
C LYS A 38 -14.19 -1.89 15.36
N LEU A 39 -14.82 -0.93 14.69
CA LEU A 39 -15.85 -1.17 13.69
C LEU A 39 -15.26 -1.86 12.45
N ALA A 40 -14.11 -1.37 11.98
CA ALA A 40 -13.36 -1.99 10.90
C ALA A 40 -12.99 -3.45 11.22
N GLN A 41 -12.50 -3.73 12.43
CA GLN A 41 -12.15 -5.08 12.86
C GLN A 41 -13.40 -5.96 12.99
N LYS A 42 -14.50 -5.44 13.54
CA LYS A 42 -15.78 -6.16 13.61
C LYS A 42 -16.20 -6.62 12.21
N LEU A 43 -16.22 -5.71 11.24
CA LEU A 43 -16.52 -6.03 9.84
C LEU A 43 -15.58 -7.11 9.27
N MET A 44 -14.26 -6.94 9.42
CA MET A 44 -13.27 -7.90 8.91
C MET A 44 -13.39 -9.30 9.53
N VAL A 45 -13.58 -9.40 10.86
CA VAL A 45 -13.69 -10.68 11.58
C VAL A 45 -14.92 -11.47 11.13
N HIS A 46 -15.99 -10.78 10.74
CA HIS A 46 -17.19 -11.43 10.19
C HIS A 46 -17.07 -11.74 8.68
N GLY A 47 -15.98 -11.34 8.01
CA GLY A 47 -15.74 -11.63 6.59
C GLY A 47 -16.13 -10.50 5.64
N CYS A 48 -16.35 -9.29 6.15
CA CYS A 48 -16.43 -8.09 5.30
C CYS A 48 -15.01 -7.60 4.98
N ASP A 49 -14.33 -8.34 4.10
CA ASP A 49 -12.99 -8.02 3.60
C ASP A 49 -12.93 -8.23 2.07
N PRO A 50 -12.27 -7.33 1.30
CA PRO A 50 -11.62 -6.09 1.73
C PRO A 50 -12.61 -4.97 2.11
N LEU A 51 -12.28 -4.20 3.14
CA LEU A 51 -13.08 -3.04 3.56
C LEU A 51 -13.19 -1.97 2.43
N PRO A 52 -14.40 -1.42 2.16
CA PRO A 52 -14.64 -0.53 1.03
C PRO A 52 -14.17 0.91 1.21
N ARG A 53 -13.93 1.37 2.45
CA ARG A 53 -13.40 2.71 2.72
C ARG A 53 -11.99 2.83 2.14
N ARG A 54 -11.87 3.61 1.07
CA ARG A 54 -10.63 3.83 0.31
C ARG A 54 -10.43 5.25 -0.18
N ARG A 55 -11.20 6.24 0.29
CA ARG A 55 -11.12 7.64 -0.20
C ARG A 55 -10.86 8.67 0.90
N CYS A 56 -10.14 8.26 1.94
CA CYS A 56 -9.71 9.12 3.03
C CYS A 56 -8.23 8.84 3.33
N PHE A 57 -7.54 9.80 3.93
CA PHE A 57 -6.13 9.66 4.27
C PHE A 57 -5.97 8.92 5.60
N SER A 58 -5.18 7.85 5.57
CA SER A 58 -4.73 7.16 6.79
C SER A 58 -3.94 8.12 7.69
N ARG A 59 -4.13 7.98 9.00
CA ARG A 59 -3.33 8.73 9.97
C ARG A 59 -1.96 8.09 10.13
N SER A 60 -0.94 8.91 10.34
CA SER A 60 0.41 8.46 10.67
C SER A 60 0.75 8.68 12.16
N PRO A 61 1.76 7.97 12.68
CA PRO A 61 2.26 8.19 14.04
C PRO A 61 2.59 9.65 14.35
N LYS A 62 2.35 10.14 15.58
CA LYS A 62 2.71 11.52 15.96
C LYS A 62 4.21 11.78 15.76
N LEU A 63 5.05 10.83 16.15
CA LEU A 63 6.51 10.93 16.09
C LEU A 63 7.07 9.87 15.13
N TYR A 64 7.01 10.12 13.83
CA TYR A 64 7.57 9.18 12.87
C TYR A 64 9.09 9.00 13.09
N LYS A 65 9.51 7.75 13.28
CA LYS A 65 10.89 7.29 13.29
C LYS A 65 10.99 6.14 12.30
N GLN A 66 12.14 6.01 11.64
CA GLN A 66 12.40 4.83 10.83
C GLN A 66 12.30 3.55 11.67
N PRO A 67 11.88 2.41 11.08
CA PRO A 67 11.84 1.14 11.77
C PRO A 67 13.22 0.77 12.32
N PHE A 68 13.23 0.02 13.41
CA PHE A 68 14.49 -0.52 13.90
C PHE A 68 15.12 -1.45 12.86
N PRO A 69 16.47 -1.49 12.81
CA PRO A 69 17.18 -2.59 12.15
C PRO A 69 16.66 -3.94 12.67
N VAL A 70 16.70 -5.00 11.86
CA VAL A 70 16.10 -6.31 12.21
C VAL A 70 16.66 -6.89 13.51
N ASN A 71 17.96 -6.75 13.74
CA ASN A 71 18.57 -7.22 14.98
C ASN A 71 18.02 -6.46 16.20
N GLU A 72 17.71 -5.17 16.09
CA GLU A 72 17.12 -4.38 17.19
C GLU A 72 15.62 -4.65 17.34
N SER A 73 14.87 -4.77 16.23
CA SER A 73 13.41 -4.96 16.27
C SER A 73 13.00 -6.27 16.96
N LEU A 74 13.87 -7.28 16.94
CA LEU A 74 13.65 -8.57 17.61
C LEU A 74 13.75 -8.49 19.14
N TRP A 75 14.53 -7.55 19.68
CA TRP A 75 14.80 -7.46 21.12
C TRP A 75 14.26 -6.21 21.79
N LYS A 76 13.87 -5.20 21.00
CA LYS A 76 13.47 -3.89 21.49
C LYS A 76 12.02 -3.63 21.14
N LEU A 77 11.22 -3.37 22.17
CA LEU A 77 9.86 -2.91 21.99
C LEU A 77 9.87 -1.56 21.22
N PRO A 78 8.99 -1.40 20.21
CA PRO A 78 8.80 -0.11 19.54
C PRO A 78 8.37 1.00 20.49
N ASP A 79 8.51 2.25 20.05
CA ASP A 79 8.09 3.43 20.82
C ASP A 79 6.55 3.45 20.94
N ASP A 80 6.02 3.36 22.16
CA ASP A 80 4.58 3.33 22.45
C ASP A 80 3.83 4.56 21.93
N ARG A 81 4.53 5.71 21.80
CA ARG A 81 3.92 6.98 21.37
C ARG A 81 3.46 6.98 19.92
N ASN A 82 3.87 5.97 19.15
CA ASN A 82 3.52 5.82 17.75
C ASN A 82 2.28 4.94 17.50
N VAL A 83 1.63 4.45 18.57
CA VAL A 83 0.45 3.60 18.52
C VAL A 83 -0.77 4.30 19.10
N ARG A 84 -1.95 4.00 18.54
CA ARG A 84 -3.24 4.50 19.02
C ARG A 84 -3.78 3.56 20.09
N TRP A 85 -3.59 3.91 21.35
CA TRP A 85 -4.03 3.11 22.50
C TRP A 85 -5.46 3.40 22.96
N SER A 86 -6.16 4.35 22.34
CA SER A 86 -7.45 4.92 22.81
C SER A 86 -8.48 3.86 23.20
N GLN A 87 -8.47 2.71 22.53
CA GLN A 87 -9.51 1.70 22.60
C GLN A 87 -9.01 0.31 23.06
N TYR A 88 -7.72 0.17 23.40
CA TYR A 88 -7.11 -1.08 23.92
C TYR A 88 -7.05 -1.08 25.45
N GLN A 89 -7.07 -2.27 26.07
CA GLN A 89 -6.85 -2.40 27.52
C GLN A 89 -5.41 -2.05 27.89
N CYS A 90 -4.43 -2.64 27.21
CA CYS A 90 -3.04 -2.23 27.31
C CYS A 90 -2.81 -0.86 26.69
N LYS A 91 -1.97 -0.04 27.32
CA LYS A 91 -1.60 1.32 26.87
C LYS A 91 -0.13 1.45 26.45
N ASN A 92 0.59 0.34 26.43
CA ASN A 92 1.97 0.24 25.97
C ASN A 92 2.28 -1.22 25.56
N PHE A 93 3.35 -1.40 24.80
CA PHE A 93 3.83 -2.70 24.35
C PHE A 93 4.33 -3.56 25.52
N ALA A 94 4.81 -2.97 26.60
CA ALA A 94 5.24 -3.70 27.78
C ALA A 94 4.07 -4.47 28.43
N CYS A 95 2.89 -3.85 28.49
CA CYS A 95 1.65 -4.50 28.92
C CYS A 95 1.24 -5.63 27.97
N LEU A 96 1.36 -5.43 26.65
CA LEU A 96 1.02 -6.46 25.66
C LEU A 96 1.99 -7.65 25.70
N ALA A 97 3.28 -7.40 25.95
CA ALA A 97 4.34 -8.41 25.93
C ALA A 97 4.37 -9.31 27.18
N GLY A 98 3.37 -9.23 28.05
CA GLY A 98 3.29 -9.95 29.32
C GLY A 98 3.75 -11.41 29.22
N ASN A 99 4.89 -11.72 29.87
CA ASN A 99 5.54 -13.02 29.98
C ASN A 99 5.95 -13.74 28.68
N ALA A 100 6.17 -13.03 27.57
CA ALA A 100 6.79 -13.65 26.39
C ALA A 100 8.27 -13.97 26.65
N THR A 101 8.66 -15.25 26.59
CA THR A 101 10.04 -15.69 26.72
C THR A 101 10.89 -15.18 25.55
N PRO A 102 12.05 -14.55 25.78
CA PRO A 102 12.94 -14.11 24.70
C PRO A 102 13.51 -15.32 23.93
N TRP A 103 13.12 -15.49 22.67
CA TRP A 103 13.70 -16.49 21.77
C TRP A 103 15.12 -16.09 21.37
N LYS A 104 16.16 -16.44 22.13
CA LYS A 104 17.57 -16.16 21.80
C LYS A 104 18.11 -17.09 20.70
N LEU A 105 18.13 -16.65 19.45
CA LEU A 105 18.97 -17.26 18.40
C LEU A 105 19.61 -16.20 17.47
N ILE A 106 20.93 -16.32 17.34
CA ILE A 106 21.89 -15.75 16.37
C ILE A 106 21.75 -14.25 16.04
N GLN A 107 22.62 -13.44 16.64
CA GLN A 107 22.85 -12.05 16.28
C GLN A 107 23.99 -11.95 15.25
N THR A 108 23.65 -11.72 13.99
CA THR A 108 24.60 -11.18 13.02
C THR A 108 23.86 -10.29 12.01
N ALA A 109 24.40 -9.08 11.81
CA ALA A 109 23.98 -7.97 10.94
C ALA A 109 22.99 -6.93 11.53
N GLN A 110 23.48 -5.70 11.70
CA GLN A 110 22.73 -4.46 11.92
C GLN A 110 22.21 -3.95 10.56
N GLN A 111 21.12 -4.51 10.05
CA GLN A 111 20.58 -4.11 8.75
C GLN A 111 19.14 -3.62 8.89
N ILE A 112 18.90 -2.39 8.44
CA ILE A 112 17.56 -1.83 8.24
C ILE A 112 17.11 -2.33 6.88
N PHE A 113 16.07 -3.17 6.85
CA PHE A 113 15.44 -3.58 5.61
C PHE A 113 14.34 -2.60 5.26
N LEU A 114 14.50 -1.92 4.13
CA LEU A 114 13.41 -1.16 3.53
C LEU A 114 12.51 -2.13 2.79
N ILE A 115 11.21 -1.92 2.86
CA ILE A 115 10.22 -2.77 2.18
C ILE A 115 9.51 -1.92 1.13
N GLY A 116 9.52 -2.40 -0.11
CA GLY A 116 8.79 -1.79 -1.20
C GLY A 116 7.84 -2.75 -1.89
N LEU A 117 6.92 -2.17 -2.65
CA LEU A 117 6.02 -2.87 -3.55
C LEU A 117 6.31 -2.43 -4.98
N ASP A 118 6.47 -3.40 -5.88
CA ASP A 118 6.62 -3.18 -7.31
C ASP A 118 5.38 -3.69 -8.04
N LEU A 119 4.65 -2.77 -8.67
CA LEU A 119 3.44 -3.02 -9.45
C LEU A 119 3.79 -2.88 -10.93
N SER A 120 4.68 -3.73 -11.42
CA SER A 120 5.21 -3.67 -12.78
C SER A 120 5.13 -5.04 -13.44
N VAL A 121 4.84 -5.06 -14.74
CA VAL A 121 4.84 -6.30 -15.52
C VAL A 121 6.27 -6.66 -15.90
N GLY A 122 6.77 -7.80 -15.43
CA GLY A 122 8.07 -8.32 -15.86
C GLY A 122 8.61 -9.44 -14.98
N THR A 123 9.91 -9.68 -15.07
CA THR A 123 10.57 -10.82 -14.43
C THR A 123 11.14 -10.51 -13.04
N GLY A 124 10.79 -9.37 -12.43
CA GLY A 124 11.30 -8.94 -11.12
C GLY A 124 12.68 -8.28 -11.15
N THR A 125 13.08 -7.68 -12.28
CA THR A 125 14.41 -7.06 -12.42
C THR A 125 14.62 -5.88 -11.47
N PHE A 126 13.61 -5.03 -11.29
CA PHE A 126 13.66 -3.95 -10.31
C PHE A 126 13.87 -4.49 -8.89
N ALA A 127 13.06 -5.47 -8.48
CA ALA A 127 13.20 -6.15 -7.19
C ALA A 127 14.60 -6.77 -6.97
N ALA A 128 15.15 -7.43 -7.99
CA ALA A 128 16.51 -7.97 -7.91
C ALA A 128 17.57 -6.88 -7.72
N ARG A 129 17.44 -5.75 -8.43
CA ARG A 129 18.38 -4.62 -8.32
C ARG A 129 18.31 -3.96 -6.95
N MET A 130 17.11 -3.78 -6.42
CA MET A 130 16.88 -3.19 -5.09
C MET A 130 17.45 -4.03 -3.96
N ARG A 131 17.55 -5.35 -4.15
CA ARG A 131 18.17 -6.26 -3.18
C ARG A 131 19.65 -5.97 -2.93
N GLU A 132 20.38 -5.48 -3.93
CA GLU A 132 21.78 -5.05 -3.77
C GLU A 132 21.93 -3.88 -2.78
N PHE A 133 20.86 -3.11 -2.58
CA PHE A 133 20.79 -1.98 -1.66
C PHE A 133 20.09 -2.33 -0.34
N ASN A 134 19.93 -3.62 -0.01
CA ASN A 134 19.21 -4.11 1.16
C ASN A 134 17.74 -3.69 1.23
N VAL A 135 17.13 -3.48 0.07
CA VAL A 135 15.69 -3.19 -0.05
C VAL A 135 14.98 -4.46 -0.51
N THR A 136 14.02 -4.91 0.28
CA THR A 136 13.16 -6.04 -0.08
C THR A 136 11.96 -5.52 -0.85
N ILE A 137 11.80 -5.99 -2.07
CA ILE A 137 10.66 -5.63 -2.92
C ILE A 137 9.72 -6.84 -3.03
N VAL A 138 8.45 -6.62 -2.72
CA VAL A 138 7.36 -7.52 -3.08
C VAL A 138 6.90 -7.14 -4.48
N SER A 139 6.95 -8.06 -5.44
CA SER A 139 6.55 -7.81 -6.82
C SER A 139 5.14 -8.34 -7.05
N ALA A 140 4.17 -7.43 -7.19
CA ALA A 140 2.81 -7.76 -7.57
C ALA A 140 2.71 -7.82 -9.10
N ASN A 141 2.49 -9.01 -9.65
CA ASN A 141 2.45 -9.22 -11.10
C ASN A 141 1.38 -10.23 -11.50
N ILE A 142 0.92 -10.13 -12.74
CA ILE A 142 -0.02 -11.07 -13.37
C ILE A 142 0.73 -11.92 -14.42
N ASN A 143 0.36 -13.21 -14.55
CA ASN A 143 0.95 -14.09 -15.57
C ASN A 143 0.29 -13.86 -16.94
N PHE A 144 0.47 -12.67 -17.51
CA PHE A 144 -0.13 -12.31 -18.79
C PHE A 144 0.81 -12.69 -19.94
N GLY A 145 0.51 -13.79 -20.63
CA GLY A 145 1.29 -14.29 -21.78
C GLY A 145 2.64 -14.94 -21.44
N ALA A 146 3.05 -14.91 -20.16
CA ALA A 146 4.26 -15.56 -19.66
C ALA A 146 4.13 -15.87 -18.14
N PRO A 147 4.86 -16.88 -17.62
CA PRO A 147 4.83 -17.26 -16.20
C PRO A 147 5.73 -16.34 -15.36
N PHE A 148 5.40 -15.05 -15.32
CA PHE A 148 6.24 -14.05 -14.65
C PHE A 148 6.41 -14.31 -13.16
N ASN A 149 5.35 -14.69 -12.44
CA ASN A 149 5.43 -14.97 -11.01
C ASN A 149 6.34 -16.17 -10.71
N GLU A 150 6.35 -17.17 -11.59
CA GLU A 150 7.27 -18.32 -11.48
C GLU A 150 8.72 -17.87 -11.65
N MET A 151 9.00 -17.02 -12.64
CA MET A 151 10.35 -16.46 -12.85
C MET A 151 10.80 -15.63 -11.65
N ILE A 152 9.91 -14.81 -11.07
CA ILE A 152 10.21 -14.01 -9.87
C ILE A 152 10.54 -14.95 -8.69
N ALA A 153 9.73 -15.98 -8.46
CA ALA A 153 9.96 -16.97 -7.39
C ALA A 153 11.31 -17.70 -7.57
N LEU A 154 11.62 -18.19 -8.78
CA LEU A 154 12.87 -18.89 -9.09
C LEU A 154 14.11 -18.02 -8.92
N ARG A 155 13.97 -16.69 -8.97
CA ARG A 155 15.04 -15.72 -8.67
C ARG A 155 15.22 -15.47 -7.16
N GLY A 156 14.44 -16.14 -6.30
CA GLY A 156 14.46 -15.95 -4.85
C GLY A 156 13.88 -14.59 -4.41
N LEU A 157 13.00 -14.00 -5.23
CA LEU A 157 12.28 -12.75 -4.94
C LEU A 157 10.86 -13.08 -4.45
N VAL A 158 10.11 -12.07 -3.99
CA VAL A 158 8.78 -12.26 -3.39
C VAL A 158 7.69 -11.88 -4.40
N PRO A 159 7.09 -12.84 -5.14
CA PRO A 159 5.92 -12.56 -5.97
C PRO A 159 4.65 -12.45 -5.12
N LEU A 160 3.73 -11.59 -5.53
CA LEU A 160 2.40 -11.46 -4.95
C LEU A 160 1.33 -11.50 -6.06
N TYR A 161 0.38 -12.42 -5.94
CA TYR A 161 -0.83 -12.35 -6.76
C TYR A 161 -1.75 -11.26 -6.22
N LEU A 162 -1.91 -10.22 -7.02
CA LEU A 162 -2.77 -9.09 -6.69
C LEU A 162 -3.37 -8.52 -7.98
N THR A 163 -4.66 -8.21 -7.95
CA THR A 163 -5.33 -7.47 -9.02
C THR A 163 -5.43 -5.98 -8.67
N ILE A 164 -5.46 -5.12 -9.68
CA ILE A 164 -5.48 -3.66 -9.49
C ILE A 164 -6.70 -3.12 -8.74
N ASN A 165 -7.81 -3.86 -8.76
CA ASN A 165 -9.05 -3.46 -8.10
C ASN A 165 -9.08 -3.87 -6.61
N GLN A 166 -8.13 -4.69 -6.17
CA GLN A 166 -8.08 -5.17 -4.80
C GLN A 166 -7.30 -4.21 -3.90
N ARG A 167 -7.76 -4.11 -2.65
CA ARG A 167 -7.04 -3.39 -1.62
C ARG A 167 -5.73 -4.11 -1.32
N LEU A 168 -4.65 -3.37 -1.21
CA LEU A 168 -3.33 -3.88 -0.88
C LEU A 168 -3.35 -4.56 0.51
N PRO A 169 -2.88 -5.81 0.62
CA PRO A 169 -2.90 -6.58 1.87
C PRO A 169 -1.77 -6.16 2.84
N PHE A 170 -1.43 -4.88 2.87
CA PHE A 170 -0.48 -4.30 3.82
C PHE A 170 -1.22 -3.46 4.85
N PHE A 171 -0.68 -3.40 6.07
CA PHE A 171 -1.15 -2.46 7.08
C PHE A 171 -0.80 -1.02 6.68
N ASP A 172 -1.48 -0.05 7.26
CA ASP A 172 -1.26 1.37 6.99
C ASP A 172 0.17 1.78 7.38
N ASN A 173 0.81 2.65 6.58
CA ASN A 173 2.15 3.17 6.79
C ASN A 173 3.26 2.10 6.94
N THR A 174 3.18 1.03 6.14
CA THR A 174 4.14 -0.09 6.17
C THR A 174 5.31 0.12 5.22
N LEU A 175 5.06 0.53 3.98
CA LEU A 175 6.03 0.51 2.88
C LEU A 175 6.89 1.78 2.82
N ASP A 176 8.16 1.62 2.45
CA ASP A 176 9.12 2.69 2.18
C ASP A 176 9.06 3.17 0.73
N LEU A 177 8.65 2.29 -0.19
CA LEU A 177 8.64 2.56 -1.62
C LEU A 177 7.46 1.86 -2.29
N ILE A 178 6.75 2.56 -3.16
CA ILE A 178 5.92 1.96 -4.19
C ILE A 178 6.55 2.33 -5.52
N HIS A 179 6.82 1.32 -6.34
CA HIS A 179 7.34 1.47 -7.67
C HIS A 179 6.34 0.93 -8.70
N THR A 180 6.22 1.61 -9.83
CA THR A 180 5.41 1.17 -10.96
C THR A 180 6.02 1.65 -12.27
N THR A 181 5.97 0.80 -13.30
CA THR A 181 6.31 1.17 -14.67
C THR A 181 5.30 0.57 -15.63
N ARG A 182 4.69 1.41 -16.49
CA ARG A 182 3.74 1.01 -17.53
C ARG A 182 2.55 0.16 -17.06
N PHE A 183 2.23 0.24 -15.78
CA PHE A 183 1.17 -0.55 -15.17
C PHE A 183 -0.11 0.27 -15.01
N LEU A 184 0.04 1.56 -14.68
CA LEU A 184 -1.06 2.52 -14.68
C LEU A 184 -1.17 3.22 -16.04
N ASP A 185 -1.32 2.46 -17.12
CA ASP A 185 -1.52 3.08 -18.44
C ASP A 185 -2.96 3.61 -18.59
N GLY A 186 -3.17 4.53 -19.54
CA GLY A 186 -4.40 5.32 -19.72
C GLY A 186 -5.69 4.56 -20.05
N TRP A 187 -5.71 3.24 -19.88
CA TRP A 187 -6.92 2.42 -19.87
C TRP A 187 -7.62 2.42 -18.49
N ILE A 188 -6.93 2.84 -17.43
CA ILE A 188 -7.50 2.95 -16.08
C ILE A 188 -8.36 4.20 -16.00
N ASP A 189 -9.63 4.06 -15.65
CA ASP A 189 -10.51 5.21 -15.46
C ASP A 189 -10.12 6.03 -14.19
N LEU A 190 -10.56 7.29 -14.14
CA LEU A 190 -10.21 8.20 -13.05
C LEU A 190 -10.70 7.73 -11.67
N VAL A 191 -11.85 7.05 -11.59
CA VAL A 191 -12.41 6.57 -10.33
C VAL A 191 -11.56 5.42 -9.78
N LEU A 192 -11.16 4.49 -10.65
CA LEU A 192 -10.26 3.42 -10.29
C LEU A 192 -8.89 3.96 -9.88
N LEU A 193 -8.36 4.95 -10.61
CA LEU A 193 -7.11 5.60 -10.24
C LEU A 193 -7.20 6.23 -8.84
N GLU A 194 -8.29 6.92 -8.50
CA GLU A 194 -8.45 7.48 -7.15
C GLU A 194 -8.33 6.40 -6.08
N PHE A 195 -9.01 5.26 -6.24
CA PHE A 195 -8.91 4.14 -5.29
C PHE A 195 -7.49 3.61 -5.16
N ILE A 196 -6.76 3.49 -6.27
CA ILE A 196 -5.36 3.07 -6.29
C ILE A 196 -4.49 4.07 -5.53
N LEU A 197 -4.64 5.38 -5.81
CA LEU A 197 -3.82 6.43 -5.22
C LEU A 197 -4.02 6.56 -3.71
N TYR A 198 -5.27 6.47 -3.22
CA TYR A 198 -5.53 6.47 -1.79
C TYR A 198 -5.02 5.20 -1.09
N ASP A 199 -5.10 4.05 -1.74
CA ASP A 199 -4.60 2.80 -1.15
C ASP A 199 -3.07 2.75 -1.12
N TRP A 200 -2.42 3.30 -2.15
CA TRP A 200 -0.97 3.53 -2.17
C TRP A 200 -0.55 4.51 -1.09
N ASP A 201 -1.28 5.62 -0.94
CA ASP A 201 -1.03 6.54 0.16
C ASP A 201 -1.18 5.88 1.50
N ARG A 202 -2.22 5.06 1.69
CA ARG A 202 -2.47 4.34 2.93
C ARG A 202 -1.27 3.47 3.33
N VAL A 203 -0.74 2.67 2.41
CA VAL A 203 0.33 1.71 2.75
C VAL A 203 1.71 2.34 2.79
N LEU A 204 1.96 3.45 2.09
CA LEU A 204 3.23 4.19 2.20
C LEU A 204 3.35 4.82 3.59
N ARG A 205 4.53 4.74 4.20
CA ARG A 205 4.83 5.46 5.44
C ARG A 205 5.16 6.94 5.17
N PRO A 206 5.06 7.83 6.17
CA PRO A 206 5.54 9.20 6.04
C PRO A 206 7.00 9.23 5.57
N GLY A 207 7.31 10.07 4.58
CA GLY A 207 8.63 10.10 3.93
C GLY A 207 8.91 8.95 2.96
N GLY A 208 7.98 8.00 2.81
CA GLY A 208 8.04 6.96 1.79
C GLY A 208 7.88 7.53 0.39
N LEU A 209 8.44 6.84 -0.60
CA LEU A 209 8.48 7.29 -1.99
C LEU A 209 7.44 6.58 -2.84
N LEU A 210 6.71 7.36 -3.63
CA LEU A 210 5.97 6.88 -4.78
C LEU A 210 6.78 7.19 -6.04
N TRP A 211 7.26 6.14 -6.69
CA TRP A 211 8.08 6.20 -7.89
C TRP A 211 7.29 5.64 -9.08
N ILE A 212 6.97 6.52 -10.02
CA ILE A 212 6.30 6.21 -11.28
C ILE A 212 7.30 6.44 -12.41
N ASP A 213 7.83 5.35 -12.97
CA ASP A 213 8.82 5.39 -14.05
C ASP A 213 8.20 5.88 -15.36
N SER A 214 7.04 5.34 -15.70
CA SER A 214 6.31 5.76 -16.89
C SER A 214 4.84 5.49 -16.71
N PHE A 215 4.04 6.48 -17.05
CA PHE A 215 2.60 6.45 -17.13
C PHE A 215 2.20 7.04 -18.47
N PHE A 216 1.45 6.27 -19.25
CA PHE A 216 0.96 6.71 -20.56
C PHE A 216 -0.47 7.24 -20.44
N CYS A 217 -0.75 8.41 -20.99
CA CYS A 217 -2.12 8.87 -21.20
C CYS A 217 -2.26 9.62 -22.51
N LEU A 218 -3.50 9.73 -22.97
CA LEU A 218 -3.85 10.66 -24.03
C LEU A 218 -3.69 12.09 -23.51
N LYS A 219 -3.29 13.00 -24.40
CA LYS A 219 -3.12 14.42 -24.09
C LYS A 219 -4.38 15.08 -23.52
N VAL A 220 -5.56 14.63 -23.95
CA VAL A 220 -6.86 15.12 -23.45
C VAL A 220 -7.08 14.77 -21.97
N ASP A 221 -6.64 13.60 -21.52
CA ASP A 221 -6.84 13.12 -20.14
C ASP A 221 -5.71 13.53 -19.19
N LEU A 222 -4.58 13.98 -19.74
CA LEU A 222 -3.37 14.30 -18.97
C LEU A 222 -3.67 15.25 -17.81
N TYR A 223 -4.45 16.31 -18.04
CA TYR A 223 -4.75 17.27 -16.99
C TYR A 223 -5.42 16.60 -15.79
N ASP A 224 -6.42 15.76 -16.03
CA ASP A 224 -7.19 15.08 -14.99
C ASP A 224 -6.34 14.08 -14.22
N TYR A 225 -5.50 13.31 -14.91
CA TYR A 225 -4.52 12.44 -14.27
C TYR A 225 -3.57 13.23 -13.36
N LEU A 226 -3.00 14.33 -13.85
CA LEU A 226 -2.09 15.16 -13.04
C LEU A 226 -2.82 15.78 -11.83
N GLN A 227 -4.11 16.10 -11.93
CA GLN A 227 -4.90 16.55 -10.77
C GLN A 227 -5.11 15.45 -9.74
N ALA A 228 -5.41 14.21 -10.18
CA ALA A 228 -5.56 13.07 -9.29
C ALA A 228 -4.29 12.86 -8.44
N PHE A 229 -3.10 12.94 -9.04
CA PHE A 229 -1.84 12.87 -8.29
C PHE A 229 -1.61 14.06 -7.35
N LYS A 230 -1.99 15.28 -7.75
CA LYS A 230 -1.86 16.49 -6.91
C LYS A 230 -2.72 16.43 -5.64
N MET A 231 -3.87 15.76 -5.70
CA MET A 231 -4.77 15.56 -4.55
C MET A 231 -4.07 14.91 -3.35
N LEU A 232 -3.09 14.05 -3.59
CA LEU A 232 -2.32 13.39 -2.53
C LEU A 232 -1.46 14.36 -1.71
N ARG A 233 -1.16 15.55 -2.24
CA ARG A 233 -0.29 16.58 -1.63
C ARG A 233 1.14 16.09 -1.36
N TYR A 234 1.69 15.27 -2.26
CA TYR A 234 3.05 14.75 -2.12
C TYR A 234 4.08 15.81 -2.50
N LYS A 235 5.23 15.77 -1.84
CA LYS A 235 6.38 16.58 -2.23
C LYS A 235 7.00 15.99 -3.49
N LYS A 236 7.23 16.84 -4.49
CA LYS A 236 7.81 16.42 -5.78
C LYS A 236 9.34 16.47 -5.70
N HIS A 237 10.00 15.34 -5.88
CA HIS A 237 11.46 15.27 -6.05
C HIS A 237 11.84 15.37 -7.53
N LYS A 238 11.08 14.70 -8.38
CA LYS A 238 11.20 14.79 -9.84
C LYS A 238 9.83 14.67 -10.46
N TRP A 239 9.52 15.53 -11.42
CA TRP A 239 8.24 15.57 -12.11
C TRP A 239 8.50 16.00 -13.55
N VAL A 240 8.40 15.06 -14.48
CA VAL A 240 8.73 15.29 -15.89
C VAL A 240 7.62 14.72 -16.74
N VAL A 241 7.13 15.53 -17.68
CA VAL A 241 6.16 15.12 -18.69
C VAL A 241 6.83 15.30 -20.05
N VAL A 242 6.78 14.26 -20.88
CA VAL A 242 7.47 14.19 -22.18
C VAL A 242 6.47 13.68 -23.23
N PRO A 243 6.31 14.38 -24.36
CA PRO A 243 5.52 13.86 -25.47
C PRO A 243 6.26 12.67 -26.11
N LYS A 244 5.52 11.60 -26.41
CA LYS A 244 6.05 10.45 -27.11
C LYS A 244 6.14 10.76 -28.60
N LEU A 245 7.32 10.59 -29.18
CA LEU A 245 7.62 11.01 -30.56
C LEU A 245 7.24 9.98 -31.63
N ASP A 246 6.92 8.74 -31.24
CA ASP A 246 6.75 7.60 -32.15
C ASP A 246 5.28 7.22 -32.45
N LYS A 247 4.30 7.78 -31.73
CA LYS A 247 2.84 7.55 -31.94
C LYS A 247 1.99 8.75 -31.48
N ASP A 248 0.95 9.08 -32.27
CA ASP A 248 -0.24 9.93 -32.01
C ASP A 248 -0.26 10.72 -30.68
N GLU A 249 0.66 11.67 -30.48
CA GLU A 249 0.70 12.62 -29.36
C GLU A 249 0.39 12.03 -27.96
N GLN A 250 0.81 10.79 -27.68
CA GLN A 250 0.66 10.24 -26.33
C GLN A 250 1.70 10.88 -25.41
N GLU A 251 1.29 11.27 -24.20
CA GLU A 251 2.22 11.82 -23.22
C GLU A 251 2.71 10.72 -22.28
N MET A 252 4.03 10.68 -22.07
CA MET A 252 4.65 9.93 -21.00
C MET A 252 4.97 10.87 -19.87
N PHE A 253 4.61 10.52 -18.65
CA PHE A 253 5.17 11.20 -17.49
C PHE A 253 5.93 10.25 -16.56
N PHE A 254 6.94 10.82 -15.94
CA PHE A 254 7.78 10.21 -14.90
C PHE A 254 7.66 11.07 -13.64
N SER A 255 7.51 10.44 -12.48
CA SER A 255 7.53 11.17 -11.21
C SER A 255 8.15 10.38 -10.06
N VAL A 256 8.83 11.10 -9.16
CA VAL A 256 9.23 10.62 -7.84
C VAL A 256 8.65 11.59 -6.82
N LEU A 257 7.79 11.06 -5.95
CA LEU A 257 6.95 11.79 -5.02
C LEU A 257 7.18 11.27 -3.60
N GLU A 258 7.24 12.15 -2.61
CA GLU A 258 7.41 11.78 -1.20
C GLU A 258 6.12 12.05 -0.42
N LYS A 259 5.65 11.05 0.33
CA LYS A 259 4.44 11.12 1.15
C LYS A 259 4.62 12.12 2.31
N PRO A 260 3.70 13.08 2.51
CA PRO A 260 3.76 14.02 3.62
C PRO A 260 3.41 13.34 4.96
N HIS A 261 3.82 13.97 6.07
CA HIS A 261 3.44 13.51 7.41
C HIS A 261 2.02 13.97 7.77
N ARG A 262 1.16 13.05 8.23
CA ARG A 262 -0.23 13.31 8.64
C ARG A 262 -0.52 12.76 10.05
N PRO A 263 0.06 13.39 11.10
CA PRO A 263 0.07 12.82 12.44
C PRO A 263 -1.35 12.67 13.02
N PHE A 264 -1.50 11.77 13.99
CA PHE A 264 -2.71 11.76 14.84
C PHE A 264 -2.95 13.16 15.41
N ARG A 265 -4.20 13.62 15.41
CA ARG A 265 -4.61 14.77 16.24
C ARG A 265 -4.63 14.33 17.70
#